data_AF-A0A7S3LWE4-F1
#
_entry.id   AF-A0A7S3LWE4-F1
#
_cell.length_a   1.000
_cell.length_b   1.000
_cell.length_c   1.000
_cell.angle_alpha   90.00
_cell.angle_beta   90.00
_cell.angle_gamma   90.00
#
_symmetry.space_group_name_H-M   'P 1'
#
loop_
_entity.id
_entity.type
_entity.pdbx_description
1 polymer ?
#
loop_
_entity_poly.entity_id
_entity_poly.type
_entity_poly.pdbx_seq_one_letter_code
_entity_poly.pdbx_strand_id
1 'polypeptide(L)'
;MSIEVESALVIFDEAHNIEDVCREALSLHTTRETLKHIVLECEALGKRGILRESHLGMRKMMMGVISLMEGMGRPLETPSHNRESVSKYATTGMHLLKLLSVEQIQEAVIRSFSMYLTEAKELVRVLQNEKKGDVVSVGDHPLLSYRKVLPGGQSHVPECLSMRAIVSLEKIELVLRSFFSHPNDFYMELSHVEKRRRNGIVHDCNMDVGCLNPALAFQDLSDQSHSIMLASGTLSPMNTFGSELGCVFPKKLEARHVIQKDQVCFLFSFPFFLVVNVCLSGKQKMPTFPAPFFVSLLFETSRWSVCVYPKESRGAASPVPFERGEIWP
;
A
#
# COMPACT_ATOMS: atom_id res chain seq x y z
N MET A 1 -9.55 -11.54 -5.93
CA MET A 1 -10.79 -10.98 -6.48
C MET A 1 -10.38 -10.01 -7.57
N SER A 2 -10.80 -10.22 -8.81
CA SER A 2 -10.67 -9.23 -9.89
C SER A 2 -12.00 -8.51 -9.97
N ILE A 3 -12.03 -7.25 -9.54
CA ILE A 3 -13.22 -6.39 -9.64
C ILE A 3 -13.11 -5.67 -10.99
N GLU A 4 -14.09 -5.87 -11.86
CA GLU A 4 -14.20 -5.13 -13.12
C GLU A 4 -14.72 -3.72 -12.80
N VAL A 5 -13.88 -2.71 -13.04
CA VAL A 5 -14.21 -1.30 -12.82
C VAL A 5 -14.49 -0.55 -14.12
N GLU A 6 -14.35 -1.22 -15.27
CA GLU A 6 -14.57 -0.63 -16.58
C GLU A 6 -16.02 -0.15 -16.71
N SER A 7 -16.19 1.14 -17.00
CA SER A 7 -17.48 1.84 -17.08
C SER A 7 -18.36 1.73 -15.82
N ALA A 8 -17.77 1.43 -14.66
CA ALA A 8 -18.49 1.31 -13.40
C ALA A 8 -18.67 2.67 -12.69
N LEU A 9 -19.72 2.79 -11.88
CA LEU A 9 -19.81 3.81 -10.84
C LEU A 9 -19.08 3.30 -9.58
N VAL A 10 -17.99 3.94 -9.21
CA VAL A 10 -17.18 3.54 -8.05
C VAL A 10 -17.43 4.52 -6.90
N ILE A 11 -17.80 3.97 -5.74
CA ILE A 11 -18.04 4.76 -4.52
C ILE A 11 -17.03 4.31 -3.47
N PHE A 12 -16.19 5.24 -3.01
CA PHE A 12 -15.32 5.05 -1.86
C PHE A 12 -15.96 5.68 -0.64
N ASP A 13 -16.31 4.85 0.32
CA ASP A 13 -16.62 5.29 1.68
C ASP A 13 -15.32 5.34 2.49
N GLU A 14 -15.22 6.27 3.44
CA GLU A 14 -14.00 6.54 4.20
C GLU A 14 -12.77 6.86 3.32
N ALA A 15 -12.97 7.62 2.25
CA ALA A 15 -11.94 7.93 1.25
C ALA A 15 -10.78 8.83 1.75
N HIS A 16 -10.64 9.09 3.06
CA HIS A 16 -9.61 9.98 3.61
C HIS A 16 -8.18 9.42 3.49
N ASN A 17 -8.01 8.11 3.31
CA ASN A 17 -6.70 7.47 3.13
C ASN A 17 -6.43 7.05 1.68
N ILE A 18 -7.24 7.47 0.72
CA ILE A 18 -7.13 6.97 -0.66
C ILE A 18 -5.79 7.33 -1.31
N GLU A 19 -5.18 8.46 -0.94
CA GLU A 19 -3.85 8.87 -1.38
C GLU A 19 -2.79 7.86 -0.93
N ASP A 20 -2.80 7.47 0.35
CA ASP A 20 -1.86 6.48 0.89
C ASP A 20 -2.09 5.11 0.26
N VAL A 21 -3.34 4.70 0.07
CA VAL A 21 -3.68 3.45 -0.63
C VAL A 21 -3.17 3.47 -2.07
N CYS A 22 -3.27 4.60 -2.77
CA CYS A 22 -2.73 4.75 -4.12
C CYS A 22 -1.20 4.66 -4.14
N ARG A 23 -0.51 5.32 -3.20
CA ARG A 23 0.95 5.22 -3.04
C ARG A 23 1.37 3.77 -2.78
N GLU A 24 0.71 3.07 -1.85
CA GLU A 24 1.01 1.67 -1.52
C GLU A 24 0.71 0.72 -2.70
N ALA A 25 -0.39 0.97 -3.42
CA ALA A 25 -0.78 0.19 -4.59
C ALA A 25 0.28 0.21 -5.71
N LEU A 26 1.02 1.31 -5.86
CA LEU A 26 2.17 1.41 -6.77
C LEU A 26 3.54 1.30 -6.10
N SER A 27 3.61 0.95 -4.81
CA SER A 27 4.88 0.69 -4.14
C SER A 27 5.20 -0.81 -4.12
N LEU A 28 6.47 -1.18 -4.28
CA LEU A 28 6.94 -2.56 -4.23
C LEU A 28 7.72 -2.80 -2.94
N HIS A 29 7.33 -3.83 -2.19
CA HIS A 29 8.16 -4.43 -1.15
C HIS A 29 8.57 -5.83 -1.59
N THR A 30 9.87 -6.11 -1.67
CA THR A 30 10.38 -7.45 -1.98
C THR A 30 11.63 -7.78 -1.18
N THR A 31 11.88 -9.07 -1.01
CA THR A 31 13.10 -9.57 -0.37
C THR A 31 13.94 -10.34 -1.37
N ARG A 32 15.25 -10.39 -1.11
CA ARG A 32 16.17 -11.19 -1.91
C ARG A 32 15.76 -12.66 -1.92
N GLU A 33 15.26 -13.18 -0.80
CA GLU A 33 14.78 -14.55 -0.66
C GLU A 33 13.58 -14.81 -1.59
N THR A 34 12.62 -13.89 -1.66
CA THR A 34 11.48 -13.98 -2.58
C THR A 34 11.94 -14.04 -4.04
N LEU A 35 12.86 -13.16 -4.44
CA LEU A 35 13.41 -13.15 -5.80
C LEU A 35 14.16 -14.44 -6.12
N LYS A 36 14.94 -14.97 -5.16
CA LYS A 36 15.63 -16.27 -5.30
C LYS A 36 14.67 -17.43 -5.49
N HIS A 37 13.55 -17.45 -4.75
CA HIS A 37 12.52 -18.47 -4.95
C HIS A 37 11.95 -18.43 -6.37
N ILE A 38 11.62 -17.23 -6.87
CA ILE A 38 11.11 -17.04 -8.24
C ILE A 38 12.14 -17.50 -9.28
N VAL A 39 13.42 -17.17 -9.10
CA VAL A 39 14.52 -17.62 -9.97
C VAL A 39 14.59 -19.14 -10.01
N LEU A 40 14.52 -19.82 -8.86
CA LEU A 40 14.58 -21.27 -8.77
C LEU A 40 13.38 -21.94 -9.45
N GLU A 41 12.17 -21.40 -9.27
CA GLU A 41 10.97 -21.90 -9.94
C GLU A 41 11.07 -21.75 -11.46
N CYS A 42 11.46 -20.56 -11.94
CA CYS A 42 11.67 -20.30 -13.37
C CYS A 42 12.75 -21.23 -13.96
N GLU A 43 13.86 -21.45 -13.25
CA GLU A 43 14.92 -22.33 -13.70
C GLU A 43 14.47 -23.79 -13.78
N ALA A 44 13.71 -24.26 -12.79
CA ALA A 44 13.16 -25.62 -12.78
C ALA A 44 12.20 -25.84 -13.97
N LEU A 45 11.30 -24.90 -14.23
CA LEU A 45 10.34 -24.98 -15.34
C LEU A 45 11.04 -24.87 -16.70
N GLY A 46 12.00 -23.94 -16.83
CA GLY A 46 12.81 -23.76 -18.03
C GLY A 46 13.64 -25.00 -18.39
N LYS A 47 14.25 -25.67 -17.41
CA LYS A 47 14.98 -26.95 -17.60
C LYS A 47 14.07 -28.07 -18.11
N ARG A 48 12.80 -28.06 -17.73
CA ARG A 48 11.80 -29.02 -18.22
C ARG A 48 11.33 -28.69 -19.65
N GLY A 49 11.57 -27.46 -20.11
CA GLY A 49 11.13 -26.97 -21.42
C GLY A 49 9.72 -26.38 -21.39
N ILE A 50 9.15 -26.12 -20.21
CA ILE A 50 7.85 -25.47 -20.07
C ILE A 50 8.07 -23.97 -20.22
N LEU A 51 7.44 -23.32 -21.20
CA LEU A 51 7.58 -21.88 -21.48
C LEU A 51 9.05 -21.41 -21.36
N ARG A 52 9.96 -22.13 -22.03
CA ARG A 52 11.39 -22.03 -21.77
C ARG A 52 11.91 -20.61 -21.91
N GLU A 53 11.58 -19.95 -23.02
CA GLU A 53 11.99 -18.56 -23.28
C GLU A 53 11.45 -17.61 -22.19
N SER A 54 10.17 -17.73 -21.87
CA SER A 54 9.48 -16.89 -20.88
C SER A 54 10.08 -17.05 -19.48
N HIS A 55 10.29 -18.28 -19.02
CA HIS A 55 10.94 -18.52 -17.72
C HIS A 55 12.40 -18.09 -17.69
N LEU A 56 13.17 -18.29 -18.78
CA LEU A 56 14.55 -17.81 -18.85
C LEU A 56 14.63 -16.28 -18.84
N GLY A 57 13.70 -15.62 -19.53
CA GLY A 57 13.56 -14.16 -19.54
C GLY A 57 13.22 -13.60 -18.16
N MET A 58 12.19 -14.13 -17.50
CA MET A 58 11.82 -13.74 -16.13
C MET A 58 12.97 -13.99 -15.15
N ARG A 59 13.64 -15.16 -15.25
CA ARG A 59 14.83 -15.47 -14.45
C ARG A 59 15.94 -14.43 -14.63
N LYS A 60 16.27 -14.05 -15.87
CA LYS A 60 17.32 -13.06 -16.16
C LYS A 60 16.99 -11.72 -15.49
N MET A 61 15.74 -11.28 -15.59
CA MET A 61 15.29 -10.03 -14.96
C MET A 61 15.40 -10.09 -13.43
N MET A 62 14.91 -11.15 -12.80
CA MET A 62 15.01 -11.30 -11.34
C MET A 62 16.46 -11.37 -10.86
N MET A 63 17.35 -12.02 -11.62
CA MET A 63 18.78 -12.05 -11.32
C MET A 63 19.43 -10.66 -11.41
N GLY A 64 19.03 -9.82 -12.37
CA GLY A 64 19.49 -8.42 -12.43
C GLY A 64 19.04 -7.59 -11.23
N VAL A 65 17.79 -7.78 -10.77
CA VAL A 65 17.31 -7.14 -9.53
C VAL A 65 18.08 -7.63 -8.30
N ILE A 66 18.37 -8.94 -8.21
CA ILE A 66 19.21 -9.48 -7.14
C ILE A 66 20.63 -8.90 -7.19
N SER A 67 21.24 -8.81 -8.38
CA SER A 67 22.57 -8.21 -8.57
C SER A 67 22.60 -6.76 -8.09
N LEU A 68 21.57 -5.98 -8.42
CA LEU A 68 21.40 -4.61 -7.92
C LEU A 68 21.32 -4.56 -6.38
N MET A 69 20.56 -5.45 -5.76
CA MET A 69 20.45 -5.55 -4.30
C MET A 69 21.79 -5.95 -3.63
N GLU A 70 22.61 -6.75 -4.30
CA GLU A 70 23.90 -7.23 -3.77
C GLU A 70 25.05 -6.24 -4.07
N GLY A 71 24.98 -5.48 -5.17
CA GLY A 71 25.99 -4.53 -5.61
C GLY A 71 25.96 -3.18 -4.87
N MET A 72 24.81 -2.80 -4.31
CA MET A 72 24.71 -1.64 -3.43
C MET A 72 25.27 -2.01 -2.05
N GLY A 73 26.51 -1.58 -1.81
CA GLY A 73 27.33 -2.00 -0.68
C GLY A 73 26.65 -1.92 0.67
N ARG A 74 27.00 -2.85 1.56
CA ARG A 74 26.58 -2.87 2.97
C ARG A 74 27.11 -1.61 3.65
N PRO A 75 26.25 -0.74 4.22
CA PRO A 75 26.77 0.39 4.98
C PRO A 75 27.60 -0.14 6.17
N LEU A 76 28.76 0.48 6.38
CA LEU A 76 29.73 0.15 7.43
C LEU A 76 29.02 0.00 8.79
N GLU A 77 29.29 -1.12 9.46
CA GLU A 77 28.68 -1.48 10.73
C GLU A 77 28.84 -0.36 11.77
N THR A 78 27.73 0.09 12.37
CA THR A 78 27.79 0.52 13.76
C THR A 78 27.67 -0.73 14.62
N PRO A 79 28.66 -1.09 15.45
CA PRO A 79 28.57 -2.26 16.32
C PRO A 79 27.41 -2.05 17.29
N SER A 80 26.30 -2.73 17.05
CA SER A 80 25.14 -2.70 17.94
C SER A 80 25.20 -3.91 18.87
N HIS A 81 24.96 -3.69 20.17
CA HIS A 81 24.82 -4.77 21.16
C HIS A 81 23.49 -5.56 21.01
N ASN A 82 22.69 -5.26 19.99
CA ASN A 82 21.38 -5.87 19.78
C ASN A 82 21.50 -7.21 19.03
N ARG A 83 20.47 -8.06 19.21
CA ARG A 83 20.34 -9.35 18.49
C ARG A 83 20.16 -9.19 16.97
N GLU A 84 19.83 -7.98 16.54
CA GLU A 84 19.54 -7.61 15.17
C GLU A 84 20.15 -6.24 14.87
N SER A 85 20.86 -6.13 13.75
CA SER A 85 21.31 -4.85 13.20
C SER A 85 20.67 -4.62 11.84
N VAL A 86 20.28 -3.37 11.58
CA VAL A 86 19.64 -2.97 10.33
C VAL A 86 20.43 -1.81 9.75
N SER A 87 20.78 -1.95 8.48
CA SER A 87 21.53 -0.96 7.73
C SER A 87 20.72 -0.55 6.50
N LYS A 88 20.49 0.75 6.34
CA LYS A 88 19.61 1.28 5.30
C LYS A 88 20.36 2.14 4.30
N TYR A 89 20.02 1.98 3.03
CA TYR A 89 20.47 2.84 1.93
C TYR A 89 19.25 3.34 1.18
N ALA A 90 19.11 4.64 0.98
CA ALA A 90 18.02 5.22 0.22
C ALA A 90 18.57 6.02 -0.96
N THR A 91 17.86 6.00 -2.09
CA THR A 91 18.24 6.73 -3.29
C THR A 91 17.02 7.21 -4.08
N THR A 92 17.24 8.21 -4.93
CA THR A 92 16.19 8.76 -5.78
C THR A 92 15.86 7.81 -6.93
N GLY A 93 14.63 7.85 -7.45
CA GLY A 93 14.26 7.02 -8.58
C GLY A 93 15.10 7.28 -9.84
N MET A 94 15.58 8.51 -10.06
CA MET A 94 16.54 8.80 -11.12
C MET A 94 17.89 8.09 -10.96
N HIS A 95 18.36 7.90 -9.72
CA HIS A 95 19.55 7.11 -9.48
C HIS A 95 19.27 5.62 -9.64
N LEU A 96 18.13 5.12 -9.17
CA LEU A 96 17.68 3.75 -9.43
C LEU A 96 17.62 3.45 -10.93
N LEU A 97 17.13 4.38 -11.75
CA LEU A 97 17.05 4.22 -13.21
C LEU A 97 18.43 3.97 -13.83
N LYS A 98 19.46 4.66 -13.33
CA LYS A 98 20.85 4.45 -13.75
C LYS A 98 21.37 3.09 -13.31
N LEU A 99 21.08 2.67 -12.08
CA LEU A 99 21.48 1.36 -11.56
C LEU A 99 20.82 0.21 -12.35
N LEU A 100 19.53 0.31 -12.64
CA LEU A 100 18.82 -0.65 -13.49
C LEU A 100 19.42 -0.71 -14.91
N SER A 101 19.84 0.43 -15.45
CA SER A 101 20.51 0.49 -16.75
C SER A 101 21.84 -0.27 -16.76
N VAL A 102 22.62 -0.23 -15.67
CA VAL A 102 23.86 -1.02 -15.51
C VAL A 102 23.56 -2.52 -15.53
N GLU A 103 22.46 -2.93 -14.91
CA GLU A 103 21.97 -4.32 -14.92
C GLU A 103 21.23 -4.70 -16.23
N GLN A 104 21.28 -3.85 -17.26
CA GLN A 104 20.59 -4.04 -18.54
C GLN A 104 19.07 -4.19 -18.41
N ILE A 105 18.47 -3.65 -17.34
CA ILE A 105 17.03 -3.59 -17.13
C ILE A 105 16.54 -2.24 -17.67
N GLN A 106 15.94 -2.27 -18.86
CA GLN A 106 15.42 -1.11 -19.57
C GLN A 106 13.93 -1.31 -19.88
N GLU A 107 13.23 -0.25 -20.28
CA GLU A 107 11.81 -0.29 -20.63
C GLU A 107 11.46 -1.39 -21.66
N ALA A 108 12.33 -1.62 -22.66
CA ALA A 108 12.14 -2.70 -23.63
C ALA A 108 12.14 -4.10 -22.99
N VAL A 109 12.98 -4.32 -21.97
CA VAL A 109 13.02 -5.58 -21.21
C VAL A 109 11.74 -5.77 -20.41
N ILE A 110 11.17 -4.69 -19.85
CA ILE A 110 9.88 -4.73 -19.14
C ILE A 110 8.75 -5.13 -20.09
N ARG A 111 8.75 -4.64 -21.34
CA ARG A 111 7.76 -5.07 -22.35
C ARG A 111 7.84 -6.58 -22.62
N SER A 112 9.05 -7.12 -22.82
CA SER A 112 9.23 -8.57 -22.98
C SER A 112 8.81 -9.33 -21.73
N PHE A 113 9.14 -8.83 -20.55
CA PHE A 113 8.73 -9.43 -19.28
C PHE A 113 7.22 -9.49 -19.10
N SER A 114 6.49 -8.43 -19.49
CA SER A 114 5.03 -8.40 -19.50
C SER A 114 4.42 -9.51 -20.36
N MET A 115 5.00 -9.74 -21.55
CA MET A 115 4.59 -10.85 -22.43
C MET A 115 4.85 -12.21 -21.78
N TYR A 116 6.03 -12.41 -21.19
CA TYR A 116 6.39 -13.65 -20.50
C TYR A 116 5.47 -13.95 -19.31
N LEU A 117 5.13 -12.93 -18.53
CA LEU A 117 4.25 -13.05 -17.38
C LEU A 117 2.81 -13.36 -17.81
N THR A 118 2.34 -12.73 -18.89
CA THR A 118 1.01 -13.01 -19.47
C THR A 118 0.88 -14.48 -19.88
N GLU A 119 1.88 -15.02 -20.57
CA GLU A 119 1.90 -16.43 -20.97
C GLU A 119 1.94 -17.39 -19.77
N ALA A 120 2.76 -17.07 -18.76
CA ALA A 120 2.84 -17.86 -17.53
C ALA A 120 1.53 -17.84 -16.74
N LYS A 121 0.85 -16.69 -16.65
CA LYS A 121 -0.47 -16.54 -16.03
C LYS A 121 -1.54 -17.36 -16.75
N GLU A 122 -1.54 -17.34 -18.08
CA GLU A 122 -2.50 -18.12 -18.86
C GLU A 122 -2.30 -19.62 -18.64
N LEU A 123 -1.05 -20.10 -18.59
CA LEU A 123 -0.77 -21.49 -18.25
C LEU A 123 -1.31 -21.86 -16.86
N VAL A 124 -1.11 -21.01 -15.85
CA VAL A 124 -1.66 -21.23 -14.50
C VAL A 124 -3.19 -21.30 -14.52
N ARG A 125 -3.84 -20.39 -15.25
CA ARG A 125 -5.31 -20.36 -15.40
C ARG A 125 -5.83 -21.64 -16.05
N VAL A 126 -5.25 -22.05 -17.17
CA VAL A 126 -5.64 -23.27 -17.90
C VAL A 126 -5.51 -24.50 -17.01
N LEU A 127 -4.38 -24.66 -16.30
CA LEU A 127 -4.16 -25.80 -15.38
C LEU A 127 -5.11 -25.76 -14.17
N GLN A 128 -5.53 -24.59 -13.70
CA GLN A 128 -6.53 -24.48 -12.64
C GLN A 128 -7.93 -24.88 -13.12
N ASN A 129 -8.29 -24.54 -14.35
CA ASN A 129 -9.58 -24.92 -14.94
C ASN A 129 -9.65 -26.43 -15.23
N GLU A 130 -8.55 -27.05 -15.70
CA GLU A 130 -8.45 -28.52 -15.83
C GLU A 130 -8.78 -29.22 -14.51
N LYS A 131 -8.17 -28.77 -13.40
CA LYS A 131 -8.37 -29.39 -12.08
C LYS A 131 -9.80 -29.24 -11.55
N LYS A 132 -10.53 -28.23 -12.02
CA LYS A 132 -11.94 -28.00 -11.67
C LYS A 132 -12.91 -28.82 -12.51
N GLY A 133 -12.43 -29.52 -13.54
CA GLY A 133 -13.26 -30.35 -14.41
C GLY A 133 -14.10 -29.53 -15.42
N ASP A 134 -13.74 -28.27 -15.68
CA ASP A 134 -14.40 -27.47 -16.71
C ASP A 134 -14.06 -28.03 -18.11
N VAL A 135 -15.09 -28.52 -18.81
CA VAL A 135 -15.04 -29.33 -20.05
C VAL A 135 -14.66 -28.52 -21.31
N VAL A 136 -14.12 -27.30 -21.19
CA VAL A 136 -13.83 -26.46 -22.35
C VAL A 136 -12.56 -26.93 -23.05
N SER A 137 -12.68 -27.91 -23.95
CA SER A 137 -11.72 -28.32 -24.99
C SER A 137 -10.24 -28.26 -24.59
N VAL A 138 -9.92 -28.69 -23.37
CA VAL A 138 -8.59 -28.44 -22.81
C VAL A 138 -7.51 -29.28 -23.51
N GLY A 139 -7.90 -30.35 -24.20
CA GLY A 139 -7.01 -31.16 -25.03
C GLY A 139 -6.28 -30.41 -26.16
N ASP A 140 -6.78 -29.23 -26.58
CA ASP A 140 -6.26 -28.49 -27.73
C ASP A 140 -5.58 -27.15 -27.36
N HIS A 141 -5.46 -26.79 -26.08
CA HIS A 141 -4.85 -25.51 -25.72
C HIS A 141 -3.33 -25.51 -26.03
N PRO A 142 -2.80 -24.56 -26.82
CA PRO A 142 -1.39 -24.56 -27.24
C PRO A 142 -0.39 -24.65 -26.09
N LEU A 143 -0.72 -24.04 -24.94
CA LEU A 143 0.15 -24.04 -23.76
C LEU A 143 0.23 -25.39 -23.03
N LEU A 144 -0.69 -26.31 -23.29
CA LEU A 144 -0.64 -27.66 -22.70
C LEU A 144 0.28 -28.60 -23.48
N SER A 145 0.69 -28.22 -24.69
CA SER A 145 1.75 -28.92 -25.42
C SER A 145 3.09 -28.95 -24.68
N TYR A 146 3.32 -27.98 -23.78
CA TYR A 146 4.50 -27.94 -22.92
C TYR A 146 4.50 -29.02 -21.84
N ARG A 147 3.36 -29.68 -21.61
CA ARG A 147 3.22 -30.75 -20.62
C ARG A 147 3.97 -32.00 -21.09
N LYS A 148 5.12 -32.26 -20.49
CA LYS A 148 5.81 -33.54 -20.65
C LYS A 148 5.21 -34.57 -19.69
N VAL A 149 4.58 -35.61 -20.23
CA VAL A 149 4.23 -36.81 -19.48
C VAL A 149 5.53 -37.47 -19.01
N LEU A 150 5.79 -37.43 -17.71
CA LEU A 150 6.95 -38.12 -17.13
C LEU A 150 6.65 -39.63 -17.10
N PRO A 151 7.51 -40.49 -17.67
CA PRO A 151 7.39 -41.92 -17.46
C PRO A 151 7.59 -42.23 -15.97
N GLY A 152 6.62 -42.91 -15.35
CA GLY A 152 6.75 -43.43 -13.98
C GLY A 152 5.92 -42.75 -12.88
N GLY A 153 4.88 -41.99 -13.20
CA GLY A 153 3.86 -41.61 -12.19
C GLY A 153 4.36 -40.76 -11.02
N GLN A 154 5.44 -39.99 -11.19
CA GLN A 154 5.92 -39.08 -10.14
C GLN A 154 4.94 -37.92 -9.94
N SER A 155 4.21 -37.98 -8.83
CA SER A 155 3.02 -37.17 -8.56
C SER A 155 3.28 -35.78 -7.96
N HIS A 156 4.42 -35.13 -8.20
CA HIS A 156 4.68 -33.83 -7.53
C HIS A 156 5.65 -32.85 -8.22
N VAL A 157 5.78 -32.89 -9.54
CA VAL A 157 6.70 -31.95 -10.24
C VAL A 157 5.92 -30.71 -10.71
N PRO A 158 6.29 -29.48 -10.30
CA PRO A 158 5.52 -28.26 -10.59
C PRO A 158 5.42 -27.99 -12.10
N GLU A 159 4.21 -27.95 -12.65
CA GLU A 159 3.91 -27.75 -14.08
C GLU A 159 3.77 -26.28 -14.48
N CYS A 160 3.73 -25.37 -13.50
CA CYS A 160 3.65 -23.92 -13.68
C CYS A 160 4.27 -23.21 -12.48
N LEU A 161 4.40 -21.88 -12.55
CA LEU A 161 4.81 -21.07 -11.41
C LEU A 161 3.79 -21.17 -10.27
N SER A 162 4.29 -21.01 -9.04
CA SER A 162 3.45 -20.89 -7.86
C SER A 162 2.63 -19.58 -7.91
N MET A 163 1.46 -19.58 -7.27
CA MET A 163 0.64 -18.36 -7.14
C MET A 163 1.39 -17.22 -6.45
N ARG A 164 2.30 -17.54 -5.52
CA ARG A 164 3.15 -16.55 -4.85
C ARG A 164 4.11 -15.90 -5.83
N ALA A 165 4.78 -16.69 -6.67
CA ALA A 165 5.65 -16.19 -7.71
C ALA A 165 4.89 -15.29 -8.70
N ILE A 166 3.70 -15.71 -9.16
CA ILE A 166 2.85 -14.91 -10.05
C ILE A 166 2.50 -13.55 -9.43
N VAL A 167 1.96 -13.52 -8.21
CA VAL A 167 1.57 -12.28 -7.54
C VAL A 167 2.77 -11.35 -7.34
N SER A 168 3.93 -11.89 -6.96
CA SER A 168 5.16 -11.10 -6.83
C SER A 168 5.66 -10.56 -8.17
N LEU A 169 5.63 -11.36 -9.24
CA LEU A 169 6.03 -10.94 -10.58
C LEU A 169 5.09 -9.86 -11.14
N GLU A 170 3.78 -10.00 -10.93
CA GLU A 170 2.78 -8.98 -11.31
C GLU A 170 3.01 -7.66 -10.60
N LYS A 171 3.30 -7.70 -9.29
CA LYS A 171 3.61 -6.49 -8.53
C LYS A 171 4.90 -5.84 -9.03
N ILE A 172 5.94 -6.63 -9.33
CA ILE A 172 7.20 -6.12 -9.89
C ILE A 172 6.97 -5.50 -11.27
N GLU A 173 6.21 -6.17 -12.15
CA GLU A 173 5.86 -5.66 -13.48
C GLU A 173 5.15 -4.30 -13.37
N LEU A 174 4.09 -4.24 -12.57
CA LEU A 174 3.25 -3.06 -12.40
C LEU A 174 4.09 -1.85 -11.94
N VAL A 175 4.87 -2.03 -10.86
CA VAL A 175 5.67 -0.95 -10.29
C VAL A 175 6.79 -0.52 -11.23
N LEU A 176 7.49 -1.46 -11.87
CA LEU A 176 8.56 -1.11 -12.81
C LEU A 176 8.02 -0.41 -14.05
N ARG A 177 6.87 -0.84 -14.60
CA ARG A 177 6.22 -0.17 -15.73
C ARG A 177 5.94 1.30 -15.40
N SER A 178 5.30 1.58 -14.27
CA SER A 178 5.02 2.95 -13.83
C SER A 178 6.28 3.74 -13.51
N PHE A 179 7.27 3.10 -12.89
CA PHE A 179 8.58 3.70 -12.57
C PHE A 179 9.34 4.16 -13.82
N PHE A 180 9.42 3.34 -14.87
CA PHE A 180 10.14 3.71 -16.09
C PHE A 180 9.52 4.90 -16.80
N SER A 181 8.20 5.09 -16.69
CA SER A 181 7.50 6.26 -17.21
C SER A 181 7.69 7.51 -16.33
N HIS A 182 7.80 7.35 -15.00
CA HIS A 182 7.81 8.45 -14.04
C HIS A 182 8.90 8.32 -12.96
N PRO A 183 10.19 8.22 -13.30
CA PRO A 183 11.24 7.87 -12.33
C PRO A 183 11.43 8.90 -11.20
N ASN A 184 11.00 10.15 -11.37
CA ASN A 184 11.07 11.17 -10.30
C ASN A 184 10.01 10.97 -9.22
N ASP A 185 8.92 10.25 -9.53
CA ASP A 185 7.81 9.99 -8.61
C ASP A 185 8.06 8.73 -7.77
N PHE A 186 9.30 8.23 -7.75
CA PHE A 186 9.68 7.06 -6.98
C PHE A 186 10.99 7.30 -6.23
N TYR A 187 11.14 6.57 -5.12
CA TYR A 187 12.41 6.37 -4.45
C TYR A 187 12.65 4.88 -4.27
N MET A 188 13.87 4.53 -3.88
CA MET A 188 14.17 3.17 -3.45
C MET A 188 14.94 3.18 -2.15
N GLU A 189 14.59 2.25 -1.27
CA GLU A 189 15.29 1.93 -0.03
C GLU A 189 15.72 0.46 -0.05
N LEU A 190 16.99 0.21 0.27
CA LEU A 190 17.50 -1.10 0.63
C LEU A 190 17.70 -1.18 2.14
N SER A 191 17.21 -2.26 2.74
CA SER A 191 17.43 -2.60 4.13
C SER A 191 18.20 -3.92 4.23
N HIS A 192 19.45 -3.88 4.70
CA HIS A 192 20.22 -5.05 5.06
C HIS A 192 20.00 -5.36 6.53
N VAL A 193 19.55 -6.58 6.81
CA VAL A 193 19.21 -7.00 8.17
C VAL A 193 20.11 -8.16 8.56
N GLU A 194 20.89 -7.99 9.62
CA GLU A 194 21.68 -9.06 10.21
C GLU A 194 20.99 -9.58 11.46
N LYS A 195 20.68 -10.88 11.49
CA LYS A 195 20.04 -11.55 12.62
C LYS A 195 21.00 -12.57 13.22
N ARG A 196 21.35 -12.39 14.49
CA ARG A 196 22.12 -13.39 15.24
C ARG A 196 21.18 -14.51 15.71
N ARG A 197 21.35 -15.71 15.16
CA ARG A 197 20.64 -16.92 15.57
C ARG A 197 21.57 -17.87 16.34
N ARG A 198 21.00 -18.86 17.03
CA ARG A 198 21.77 -19.90 17.74
C ARG A 198 22.79 -20.62 16.83
N ASN A 199 22.50 -20.73 15.54
CA ASN A 199 23.30 -21.48 14.57
C ASN A 199 24.17 -20.60 13.66
N GLY A 200 24.36 -19.33 14.01
CA GLY A 200 25.16 -18.38 13.22
C GLY A 200 24.43 -17.08 12.87
N ILE A 201 25.06 -16.30 12.02
CA ILE A 201 24.57 -15.00 11.56
C ILE A 201 23.81 -15.19 10.25
N VAL A 202 22.58 -14.66 10.17
CA VAL A 202 21.75 -14.65 8.95
C VAL A 202 21.69 -13.23 8.42
N HIS A 203 21.94 -13.05 7.13
CA HIS A 203 21.79 -11.77 6.45
C HIS A 203 20.59 -11.82 5.49
N ASP A 204 19.61 -10.95 5.75
CA ASP A 204 18.47 -10.69 4.87
C ASP A 204 18.68 -9.34 4.16
N CYS A 205 18.10 -9.20 2.98
CA CYS A 205 18.12 -7.94 2.23
C CYS A 205 16.74 -7.68 1.64
N ASN A 206 16.17 -6.53 1.99
CA ASN A 206 14.87 -6.08 1.53
C ASN A 206 15.06 -4.88 0.60
N MET A 207 14.23 -4.82 -0.44
CA MET A 207 14.15 -3.70 -1.35
C MET A 207 12.73 -3.17 -1.37
N ASP A 208 12.63 -1.88 -1.09
CA ASP A 208 11.42 -1.09 -1.16
C ASP A 208 11.56 -0.09 -2.31
N VAL A 209 10.63 -0.11 -3.26
CA VAL A 209 10.48 0.94 -4.28
C VAL A 209 9.18 1.66 -4.00
N GLY A 210 9.27 2.86 -3.43
CA GLY A 210 8.11 3.60 -2.95
C GLY A 210 7.62 4.62 -3.98
N CYS A 211 6.31 4.67 -4.20
CA CYS A 211 5.65 5.67 -5.03
C CYS A 211 5.38 6.95 -4.22
N LEU A 212 5.80 8.09 -4.76
CA LEU A 212 5.65 9.44 -4.20
C LEU A 212 4.47 10.20 -4.79
N ASN A 213 3.79 9.67 -5.80
CA ASN A 213 2.71 10.36 -6.50
C ASN A 213 1.46 9.47 -6.60
N PRO A 214 0.43 9.68 -5.76
CA PRO A 214 -0.77 8.85 -5.75
C PRO A 214 -1.59 9.00 -7.04
N ALA A 215 -1.45 10.13 -7.74
CA ALA A 215 -2.12 10.36 -9.01
C ALA A 215 -1.81 9.26 -10.04
N LEU A 216 -0.61 8.67 -10.02
CA LEU A 216 -0.23 7.61 -10.96
C LEU A 216 -1.13 6.37 -10.85
N ALA A 217 -1.53 5.99 -9.63
CA ALA A 217 -2.42 4.84 -9.41
C ALA A 217 -3.88 5.24 -9.61
N PHE A 218 -4.24 6.44 -9.14
CA PHE A 218 -5.60 6.93 -9.20
C PHE A 218 -6.05 7.23 -10.63
N GLN A 219 -5.15 7.68 -11.50
CA GLN A 219 -5.45 7.96 -12.90
C GLN A 219 -5.90 6.71 -13.65
N ASP A 220 -5.20 5.58 -13.48
CA ASP A 220 -5.60 4.30 -14.08
C ASP A 220 -7.03 3.89 -13.66
N LEU A 221 -7.40 4.15 -12.41
CA LEU A 221 -8.76 3.90 -11.90
C LEU A 221 -9.78 4.89 -12.47
N SER A 222 -9.42 6.17 -12.53
CA SER A 222 -10.25 7.26 -13.06
C SER A 222 -10.56 7.07 -14.54
N ASP A 223 -9.59 6.62 -15.33
CA ASP A 223 -9.73 6.43 -16.78
C ASP A 223 -10.62 5.24 -17.13
N GLN A 224 -10.66 4.21 -16.28
CA GLN A 224 -11.48 3.02 -16.47
C GLN A 224 -12.91 3.18 -15.96
N SER A 225 -13.11 3.97 -14.91
CA SER A 225 -14.42 4.14 -14.27
C SER A 225 -15.31 5.13 -15.03
N HIS A 226 -16.63 4.91 -15.03
CA HIS A 226 -17.57 5.91 -15.59
C HIS A 226 -17.68 7.14 -14.68
N SER A 227 -17.69 6.93 -13.37
CA SER A 227 -17.74 8.00 -12.37
C SER A 227 -17.20 7.51 -11.04
N ILE A 228 -16.50 8.39 -10.32
CA ILE A 228 -15.97 8.11 -8.98
C ILE A 228 -16.61 9.08 -7.98
N MET A 229 -17.15 8.55 -6.89
CA MET A 229 -17.63 9.32 -5.75
C MET A 229 -16.78 9.01 -4.53
N LEU A 230 -16.29 10.06 -3.88
CA LEU A 230 -15.50 9.95 -2.65
C LEU A 230 -16.31 10.53 -1.49
N ALA A 231 -16.60 9.70 -0.50
CA ALA A 231 -17.31 10.07 0.72
C ALA A 231 -16.38 9.86 1.91
N SER A 232 -16.24 10.89 2.75
CA SER A 232 -15.59 10.79 4.06
C SER A 232 -15.88 12.06 4.89
N GLY A 233 -15.90 11.90 6.22
CA GLY A 233 -16.08 13.02 7.16
C GLY A 233 -14.86 13.94 7.31
N THR A 234 -13.70 13.57 6.75
CA THR A 234 -12.41 14.24 6.96
C THR A 234 -11.69 14.61 5.66
N LEU A 235 -12.40 14.69 4.52
CA LEU A 235 -11.82 15.05 3.21
C LEU A 235 -11.36 16.52 3.09
N SER A 236 -11.76 17.40 4.02
CA SER A 236 -11.37 18.80 3.98
C SER A 236 -9.89 18.97 4.37
N PRO A 237 -9.09 19.75 3.61
CA PRO A 237 -9.47 20.62 2.50
C PRO A 237 -9.55 19.92 1.12
N MET A 238 -10.73 19.94 0.50
CA MET A 238 -11.04 19.21 -0.75
C MET A 238 -10.30 19.70 -2.02
N ASN A 239 -9.66 20.87 -1.99
CA ASN A 239 -8.86 21.35 -3.13
C ASN A 239 -7.48 20.70 -3.15
N THR A 240 -6.84 20.59 -1.99
CA THR A 240 -5.54 19.93 -1.85
C THR A 240 -5.68 18.44 -2.18
N PHE A 241 -6.71 17.80 -1.63
CA PHE A 241 -7.01 16.40 -1.86
C PHE A 241 -7.16 16.03 -3.35
N GLY A 242 -7.95 16.82 -4.11
CA GLY A 242 -8.04 16.60 -5.56
C GLY A 242 -6.72 16.83 -6.30
N SER A 243 -5.90 17.78 -5.84
CA SER A 243 -4.59 18.04 -6.45
C SER A 243 -3.61 16.88 -6.22
N GLU A 244 -3.61 16.25 -5.04
CA GLU A 244 -2.75 15.08 -4.76
C GLU A 244 -3.13 13.88 -5.63
N LEU A 245 -4.42 13.62 -5.79
CA LEU A 245 -4.93 12.55 -6.66
C LEU A 245 -4.83 12.88 -8.16
N GLY A 246 -4.35 14.07 -8.53
CA GLY A 246 -4.24 14.49 -9.93
C GLY A 246 -5.58 14.58 -10.66
N CYS A 247 -6.69 14.81 -9.95
CA CYS A 247 -8.02 14.80 -10.53
C CYS A 247 -8.88 15.99 -10.04
N VAL A 248 -9.82 16.40 -10.89
CA VAL A 248 -10.75 17.49 -10.57
C VAL A 248 -12.10 16.89 -10.18
N PHE A 249 -12.53 17.16 -8.94
CA PHE A 249 -13.88 16.83 -8.47
C PHE A 249 -14.81 18.04 -8.66
N PRO A 250 -15.63 18.10 -9.72
CA PRO A 250 -16.48 19.26 -9.99
C PRO A 250 -17.67 19.38 -9.04
N LYS A 251 -18.14 18.25 -8.50
CA LYS A 251 -19.21 18.18 -7.51
C LYS A 251 -18.58 17.99 -6.14
N LYS A 252 -18.66 19.01 -5.30
CA LYS A 252 -18.16 19.00 -3.93
C LYS A 252 -19.31 19.34 -2.99
N LEU A 253 -19.48 18.53 -1.94
CA LEU A 253 -20.48 18.76 -0.90
C LEU A 253 -19.78 18.62 0.45
N GLU A 254 -19.75 19.72 1.21
CA GLU A 254 -19.36 19.71 2.62
C GLU A 254 -20.63 19.92 3.45
N ALA A 255 -21.07 18.86 4.13
CA ALA A 255 -22.25 18.93 4.96
C ALA A 255 -21.98 19.81 6.20
N ARG A 256 -23.02 20.49 6.69
CA ARG A 256 -22.91 21.25 7.95
C ARG A 256 -22.64 20.28 9.10
N HIS A 257 -21.80 20.71 10.04
CA HIS A 257 -21.53 19.96 11.25
C HIS A 257 -22.84 19.70 12.02
N VAL A 258 -23.12 18.42 12.31
CA VAL A 258 -24.37 18.00 12.97
C VAL A 258 -24.37 18.37 14.46
N ILE A 259 -23.19 18.45 15.07
CA ILE A 259 -23.03 18.79 16.48
C ILE A 259 -23.04 20.31 16.66
N GLN A 260 -23.79 20.79 17.64
CA GLN A 260 -23.90 22.20 17.99
C GLN A 260 -22.56 22.72 18.58
N LYS A 261 -22.27 24.01 18.40
CA LYS A 261 -20.95 24.60 18.73
C LYS A 261 -20.61 24.53 20.22
N ASP A 262 -21.63 24.54 21.09
CA ASP A 262 -21.53 24.42 22.54
C ASP A 262 -21.14 23.01 23.01
N GLN A 263 -21.29 22.01 22.14
CA GLN A 263 -20.89 20.63 22.39
C GLN A 263 -19.47 20.32 21.87
N VAL A 264 -18.79 21.29 21.25
CA VAL A 264 -17.43 21.13 20.69
C VAL A 264 -16.39 21.73 21.63
N CYS A 265 -15.49 20.89 22.12
CA CYS A 265 -14.39 21.28 23.02
C CYS A 265 -13.04 21.02 22.33
N PHE A 266 -12.23 22.07 22.13
CA PHE A 266 -10.86 21.93 21.65
C PHE A 266 -9.88 22.18 22.80
N LEU A 267 -9.05 21.18 23.08
CA LEU A 267 -7.96 21.28 24.04
C LEU A 267 -6.64 21.42 23.28
N PHE A 268 -6.07 22.62 23.29
CA PHE A 268 -4.72 22.85 22.78
C PHE A 268 -3.73 22.80 23.94
N SER A 269 -2.73 21.92 23.84
CA SER A 269 -1.60 21.88 24.77
C SER A 269 -0.37 22.49 24.09
N PHE A 270 0.11 23.61 24.61
CA PHE A 270 1.38 24.18 24.21
C PHE A 270 2.45 23.83 25.25
N PRO A 271 3.65 23.38 24.84
CA PRO A 271 4.66 22.84 25.75
C PRO A 271 5.22 23.85 26.78
N PHE A 272 4.89 25.14 26.67
CA PHE A 272 5.37 26.18 27.60
C PHE A 272 4.28 27.14 28.10
N PHE A 273 3.02 27.00 27.70
CA PHE A 273 1.92 27.84 28.19
C PHE A 273 0.64 27.04 28.41
N LEU A 274 0.00 27.38 29.53
CA LEU A 274 -1.31 26.98 30.04
C LEU A 274 -2.27 26.38 28.99
N VAL A 275 -2.89 25.23 29.32
CA VAL A 275 -3.98 24.62 28.56
C VAL A 275 -5.07 25.67 28.29
N VAL A 276 -5.24 26.07 27.02
CA VAL A 276 -6.29 26.99 26.63
C VAL A 276 -7.50 26.18 26.18
N ASN A 277 -8.56 26.23 26.98
CA ASN A 277 -9.85 25.66 26.62
C ASN A 277 -10.62 26.71 25.80
N VAL A 278 -10.67 26.56 24.48
CA VAL A 278 -11.43 27.48 23.61
C VAL A 278 -12.73 26.78 23.22
N CYS A 279 -13.82 27.14 23.90
CA CYS A 279 -15.16 26.79 23.48
C CYS A 279 -15.60 27.83 22.43
N LEU A 280 -15.84 27.43 21.19
CA LEU A 280 -16.25 28.32 20.09
C LEU A 280 -17.74 28.71 20.22
N SER A 281 -18.14 29.20 21.39
CA SER A 281 -19.41 29.93 21.52
C SER A 281 -19.14 31.38 21.18
N GLY A 282 -19.53 31.78 19.98
CA GLY A 282 -19.45 33.17 19.53
C GLY A 282 -20.13 34.06 20.57
N LYS A 283 -19.31 34.90 21.23
CA LYS A 283 -19.64 35.74 22.39
C LYS A 283 -19.73 34.97 23.71
N GLN A 284 -18.62 34.86 24.43
CA GLN A 284 -18.64 35.07 25.90
C GLN A 284 -17.24 35.38 26.45
N LYS A 285 -17.20 36.33 27.40
CA LYS A 285 -16.02 36.80 28.12
C LYS A 285 -15.34 35.64 28.85
N MET A 286 -14.01 35.63 28.84
CA MET A 286 -13.19 34.71 29.63
C MET A 286 -13.51 34.83 31.13
N PRO A 287 -13.81 33.74 31.84
CA PRO A 287 -13.68 33.71 33.28
C PRO A 287 -12.20 33.55 33.62
N THR A 288 -11.59 34.58 34.20
CA THR A 288 -10.29 34.49 34.85
C THR A 288 -10.40 33.57 36.07
N PHE A 289 -9.85 32.36 35.98
CA PHE A 289 -9.69 31.49 37.15
C PHE A 289 -8.37 31.82 37.86
N PRO A 290 -8.36 31.97 39.21
CA PRO A 290 -7.12 32.11 39.95
C PRO A 290 -6.41 30.75 40.04
N ALA A 291 -5.23 30.62 39.46
CA ALA A 291 -4.33 29.49 39.71
C ALA A 291 -3.43 29.81 40.90
N PRO A 292 -3.31 28.89 41.88
CA PRO A 292 -2.02 28.20 41.98
C PRO A 292 -2.08 26.69 42.25
N PHE A 293 -3.25 26.06 42.46
CA PHE A 293 -3.27 24.64 42.89
C PHE A 293 -3.26 23.60 41.76
N PHE A 294 -3.55 23.97 40.51
CA PHE A 294 -3.63 23.02 39.38
C PHE A 294 -2.33 22.84 38.59
N VAL A 295 -1.34 23.73 38.77
CA VAL A 295 -0.08 23.67 38.00
C VAL A 295 0.80 22.51 38.45
N SER A 296 0.73 22.11 39.71
CA SER A 296 1.57 21.02 40.24
C SER A 296 1.11 19.62 39.77
N LEU A 297 -0.18 19.41 39.50
CA LEU A 297 -0.69 18.09 39.11
C LEU A 297 -0.44 17.76 37.62
N LEU A 298 -0.33 18.79 36.77
CA LEU A 298 -0.08 18.66 35.33
C LEU A 298 1.37 18.29 34.99
N PHE A 299 2.33 18.57 35.88
CA PHE A 299 3.73 18.16 35.70
C PHE A 299 4.01 16.71 36.12
N GLU A 300 3.21 16.13 37.03
CA GLU A 300 3.40 14.74 37.49
C GLU A 300 2.66 13.69 36.64
N THR A 301 1.72 14.09 35.80
CA THR A 301 0.81 13.15 35.11
C THR A 301 0.75 13.36 33.60
N SER A 302 1.88 13.52 32.93
CA SER A 302 1.94 13.43 31.46
C SER A 302 1.95 11.96 31.01
N ARG A 303 0.83 11.28 31.25
CA ARG A 303 0.27 10.23 30.41
C ARG A 303 -1.25 10.44 30.47
N TRP A 304 -1.94 10.33 29.34
CA TRP A 304 -3.40 10.39 29.15
C TRP A 304 -4.02 11.75 28.79
N SER A 305 -4.74 11.73 27.67
CA SER A 305 -5.68 12.75 27.21
C SER A 305 -6.91 12.78 28.14
N VAL A 306 -7.27 13.95 28.66
CA VAL A 306 -8.44 14.12 29.53
C VAL A 306 -9.63 14.61 28.70
N CYS A 307 -10.71 13.83 28.62
CA CYS A 307 -12.01 14.30 28.15
C CYS A 307 -12.80 14.88 29.33
N VAL A 308 -13.21 16.14 29.25
CA VAL A 308 -14.08 16.79 30.23
C VAL A 308 -15.45 17.01 29.58
N TYR A 309 -16.50 16.41 30.13
CA TYR A 309 -17.88 16.72 29.77
C TYR A 309 -18.40 17.85 30.67
N PRO A 310 -19.11 18.85 30.13
CA PRO A 310 -19.78 19.85 30.96
C PRO A 310 -20.89 19.18 31.77
N LYS A 311 -20.90 19.46 33.08
CA LYS A 311 -21.93 18.98 34.00
C LYS A 311 -23.19 19.83 33.76
N GLU A 312 -24.25 19.22 33.24
CA GLU A 312 -25.58 19.85 33.20
C GLU A 312 -25.96 20.30 34.62
N SER A 313 -26.19 21.60 34.78
CA SER A 313 -26.81 22.15 35.98
C SER A 313 -28.27 21.69 36.03
N ARG A 314 -28.55 20.68 36.84
CA ARG A 314 -29.91 20.32 37.25
C ARG A 314 -30.59 21.52 37.92
N GLY A 315 -31.52 22.16 37.21
CA GLY A 315 -32.54 23.01 37.79
C GLY A 315 -33.66 22.17 38.41
N ALA A 316 -34.20 22.64 39.54
CA ALA A 316 -35.27 22.03 40.31
C ALA A 316 -36.54 21.73 39.49
N ALA A 317 -37.26 20.70 39.91
CA ALA A 317 -38.41 20.08 39.25
C ALA A 317 -39.68 20.96 39.17
N SER A 318 -40.46 20.78 38.10
CA SER A 318 -41.91 20.47 38.15
C SER A 318 -42.38 19.89 36.80
N PRO A 319 -43.47 19.08 36.75
CA PRO A 319 -43.67 18.12 35.67
C PRO A 319 -44.90 18.40 34.74
N VAL A 320 -44.86 17.79 33.53
CA VAL A 320 -45.98 17.44 32.60
C VAL A 320 -46.48 18.56 31.64
N PRO A 321 -46.95 18.30 30.38
CA PRO A 321 -47.16 17.02 29.66
C PRO A 321 -46.44 16.86 28.30
N PHE A 322 -46.37 15.59 27.88
CA PHE A 322 -46.32 15.15 26.48
C PHE A 322 -47.52 15.70 25.69
N GLU A 323 -47.26 16.34 24.54
CA GLU A 323 -48.23 16.47 23.46
C GLU A 323 -47.70 15.90 22.15
N ARG A 324 -48.68 15.44 21.37
CA ARG A 324 -48.59 14.52 20.23
C ARG A 324 -47.88 15.14 19.04
N GLY A 325 -47.37 14.24 18.20
CA GLY A 325 -46.62 14.58 17.00
C GLY A 325 -47.42 15.40 16.00
N GLU A 326 -46.67 16.12 15.18
CA GLU A 326 -47.13 16.65 13.92
C GLU A 326 -46.15 16.26 12.82
N ILE A 327 -46.72 15.57 11.84
CA ILE A 327 -46.19 15.28 10.51
C ILE A 327 -46.37 16.56 9.69
N TRP A 328 -45.34 17.02 9.01
CA TRP A 328 -45.44 18.06 7.98
C TRP A 328 -44.28 17.93 6.97
N PRO A 329 -44.42 18.49 5.75
CA PRO A 329 -45.21 18.01 4.62
C PRO A 329 -44.34 17.54 3.44
#